data_AF-A0A9W7FLI7-F1
#
_entry.id   AF-A0A9W7FLI7-F1
#
_cell.length_a   1.000
_cell.length_b   1.000
_cell.length_c   1.000
_cell.angle_alpha   90.00
_cell.angle_beta   90.00
_cell.angle_gamma   90.00
#
_symmetry.space_group_name_H-M   'P 1'
#
loop_
_entity.id
_entity.type
_entity.pdbx_description
1 polymer ?
#
loop_
_entity_poly.entity_id
_entity_poly.type
_entity_poly.pdbx_seq_one_letter_code
_entity_poly.pdbx_strand_id
1 'polypeptide(L)'
;MTEFLTWKYLSEDAVAKLADAFEPSNCKALLAEALGLEPSPSNDLLLNFYFYAFAFCKDNGLPPNKVSTFFSILKEVITYDTTTPYSPHYPLSKSFALFESLLFRHSVSRPPHSTLVFNRSDVQKILQFTTDQYYRLWRVFKVACCPKRQIMKLKQVGSCDVEGTEYYSRVNRGLDKAEEEDIVVTFPEPVEEEEEEEEEEEEVVPGEEDGEEEAL
;
A
#
# COMPACT_ATOMS: atom_id res chain seq x y z
N MET A 1 26.57 -11.36 11.94
CA MET A 1 27.53 -10.41 11.34
C MET A 1 26.71 -9.26 10.79
N THR A 2 26.94 -8.02 11.23
CA THR A 2 26.08 -6.89 10.85
C THR A 2 26.51 -6.36 9.48
N GLU A 3 25.79 -6.73 8.42
CA GLU A 3 26.00 -6.13 7.10
C GLU A 3 25.62 -4.64 7.13
N PHE A 4 26.56 -3.77 6.78
CA PHE A 4 26.25 -2.36 6.56
C PHE A 4 25.60 -2.22 5.18
N LEU A 5 24.35 -1.77 5.14
CA LEU A 5 23.60 -1.62 3.88
C LEU A 5 23.99 -0.34 3.10
N THR A 6 24.92 0.47 3.62
CA THR A 6 25.45 1.64 2.91
C THR A 6 26.20 1.17 1.66
N TRP A 7 25.80 1.65 0.48
CA TRP A 7 26.45 1.36 -0.79
C TRP A 7 26.42 -0.11 -1.23
N LYS A 8 25.52 -0.92 -0.67
CA LYS A 8 25.43 -2.37 -0.98
C LYS A 8 24.94 -2.65 -2.40
N TYR A 9 23.89 -1.96 -2.82
CA TYR A 9 23.24 -2.19 -4.13
C TYR A 9 23.35 -1.01 -5.08
N LEU A 10 23.41 0.20 -4.55
CA LEU A 10 23.47 1.41 -5.34
C LEU A 10 24.78 2.12 -4.99
N SER A 11 25.71 2.24 -5.94
CA SER A 11 26.99 2.92 -5.77
C SER A 11 26.82 4.44 -5.77
N GLU A 12 27.82 5.16 -5.27
CA GLU A 12 27.83 6.63 -5.25
C GLU A 12 27.72 7.21 -6.65
N ASP A 13 28.50 6.67 -7.60
CA ASP A 13 28.45 7.07 -9.00
C ASP A 13 27.07 6.84 -9.63
N ALA A 14 26.39 5.75 -9.26
CA ALA A 14 25.04 5.46 -9.75
C ALA A 14 24.01 6.46 -9.21
N VAL A 15 24.10 6.86 -7.94
CA VAL A 15 23.22 7.90 -7.38
C VAL A 15 23.48 9.24 -8.05
N ALA A 16 24.74 9.60 -8.31
CA ALA A 16 25.09 10.83 -9.01
C ALA A 16 24.49 10.87 -10.43
N LYS A 17 24.66 9.78 -11.19
CA LYS A 17 24.05 9.64 -12.53
C LYS A 17 22.51 9.73 -12.49
N LEU A 18 21.89 9.17 -11.45
CA LEU A 18 20.43 9.26 -11.26
C LEU A 18 19.97 10.67 -10.92
N ALA A 19 20.78 11.45 -10.19
CA ALA A 19 20.47 12.84 -9.88
C ALA A 19 20.49 13.74 -11.13
N ASP A 20 21.40 13.46 -12.06
CA ASP A 20 21.55 14.18 -13.33
C ASP A 20 20.47 13.80 -14.37
N ALA A 21 19.87 12.61 -14.23
CA ALA A 21 18.84 12.15 -15.16
C ALA A 21 17.51 12.91 -14.94
N PHE A 22 17.08 13.63 -15.99
CA PHE A 22 15.79 14.35 -16.00
C PHE A 22 14.65 13.51 -16.58
N GLU A 23 14.96 12.65 -17.56
CA GLU A 23 13.96 11.88 -18.29
C GLU A 23 13.52 10.63 -17.50
N PRO A 24 12.20 10.42 -17.24
CA PRO A 24 11.71 9.30 -16.45
C PRO A 24 12.11 7.93 -17.02
N SER A 25 12.16 7.82 -18.35
CA SER A 25 12.58 6.60 -19.06
C SER A 25 14.05 6.26 -18.78
N ASN A 26 14.92 7.28 -18.76
CA ASN A 26 16.34 7.11 -18.47
C ASN A 26 16.58 6.76 -16.99
N CYS A 27 15.86 7.40 -16.07
CA CYS A 27 15.91 7.07 -14.65
C CYS A 27 15.53 5.61 -14.39
N LYS A 28 14.48 5.12 -15.05
CA LYS A 28 14.06 3.72 -14.96
C LYS A 28 15.12 2.76 -15.52
N ALA A 29 15.74 3.07 -16.66
CA ALA A 29 16.81 2.25 -17.21
C ALA A 29 18.02 2.14 -16.26
N LEU A 30 18.47 3.28 -15.71
CA LEU A 30 19.57 3.32 -14.74
C LEU A 30 19.25 2.57 -13.43
N LEU A 31 18.01 2.67 -12.95
CA LEU A 31 17.54 1.92 -11.78
C LEU A 31 17.50 0.41 -12.05
N ALA A 32 17.08 0.00 -13.26
CA ALA A 32 17.04 -1.40 -13.65
C ALA A 32 18.46 -2.00 -13.68
N GLU A 33 19.42 -1.27 -14.26
CA GLU A 33 20.84 -1.65 -14.29
C GLU A 33 21.42 -1.74 -12.87
N ALA A 34 21.25 -0.71 -12.05
CA ALA A 34 21.83 -0.66 -10.71
C ALA A 34 21.27 -1.76 -9.78
N LEU A 35 19.98 -2.09 -9.92
CA LEU A 35 19.33 -3.09 -9.09
C LEU A 35 19.41 -4.51 -9.70
N GLY A 36 19.93 -4.65 -10.92
CA GLY A 36 20.05 -5.94 -11.63
C GLY A 36 18.70 -6.57 -11.93
N LEU A 37 17.70 -5.78 -12.34
CA LEU A 37 16.38 -6.28 -12.71
C LEU A 37 16.34 -6.63 -14.19
N GLU A 38 16.05 -7.88 -14.51
CA GLU A 38 15.76 -8.33 -15.88
C GLU A 38 14.41 -7.75 -16.36
N PRO A 39 14.22 -7.51 -17.67
CA PRO A 39 12.96 -7.03 -18.21
C PRO A 39 11.87 -8.11 -18.06
N SER A 40 10.97 -7.92 -17.11
CA SER A 40 9.81 -8.80 -16.89
C SER A 40 8.62 -7.96 -16.40
N PRO A 41 7.37 -8.38 -16.66
CA PRO A 41 6.20 -7.60 -16.24
C PRO A 41 6.11 -7.43 -14.72
N SER A 42 6.60 -8.42 -13.97
CA SER A 42 6.72 -8.35 -12.51
C SER A 42 7.77 -7.33 -12.07
N ASN A 43 8.86 -7.22 -12.83
CA ASN A 43 9.92 -6.27 -12.56
C ASN A 43 9.54 -4.85 -12.99
N ASP A 44 8.67 -4.66 -13.97
CA ASP A 44 8.14 -3.33 -14.33
C ASP A 44 7.38 -2.68 -13.17
N LEU A 45 6.59 -3.47 -12.44
CA LEU A 45 5.90 -3.00 -11.23
C LEU A 45 6.91 -2.59 -10.15
N LEU A 46 7.95 -3.40 -9.93
CA LEU A 46 9.03 -3.07 -8.99
C LEU A 46 9.80 -1.82 -9.43
N LEU A 47 10.10 -1.69 -10.72
CA LEU A 47 10.81 -0.56 -11.28
C LEU A 47 10.02 0.74 -11.12
N ASN A 48 8.71 0.70 -11.34
CA ASN A 48 7.82 1.83 -11.05
C ASN A 48 7.85 2.20 -9.57
N PHE A 49 7.84 1.22 -8.67
CA PHE A 49 7.98 1.47 -7.23
C PHE A 49 9.31 2.13 -6.88
N TYR A 50 10.43 1.62 -7.41
CA TYR A 50 11.76 2.21 -7.20
C TYR A 50 11.86 3.63 -7.79
N PHE A 51 11.22 3.90 -8.92
CA PHE A 51 11.13 5.23 -9.49
C PHE A 51 10.41 6.21 -8.55
N TYR A 52 9.26 5.83 -7.99
CA TYR A 52 8.56 6.67 -7.02
C TYR A 52 9.33 6.81 -5.69
N ALA A 53 10.07 5.78 -5.27
CA ALA A 53 10.98 5.87 -4.13
C ALA A 53 12.11 6.88 -4.38
N PHE A 54 12.63 6.95 -5.61
CA PHE A 54 13.63 7.93 -6.00
C PHE A 54 13.06 9.35 -6.03
N ALA A 55 11.86 9.52 -6.61
CA ALA A 55 11.15 10.81 -6.60
C ALA A 55 10.95 11.31 -5.16
N PHE A 56 10.48 10.45 -4.26
CA PHE A 56 10.37 10.76 -2.84
C PHE A 56 11.71 11.22 -2.21
N CYS A 57 12.81 10.56 -2.56
CA CYS A 57 14.15 10.95 -2.07
C CYS A 57 14.55 12.34 -2.56
N LYS A 58 14.25 12.65 -3.83
CA LYS A 58 14.52 13.96 -4.45
C LYS A 58 13.68 15.06 -3.82
N ASP A 59 12.38 14.81 -3.62
CA ASP A 59 11.45 15.76 -3.01
C ASP A 59 11.83 16.09 -1.55
N ASN A 60 12.41 15.12 -0.84
CA ASN A 60 12.88 15.31 0.53
C ASN A 60 14.34 15.77 0.64
N GLY A 61 15.03 16.00 -0.48
CA GLY A 61 16.43 16.44 -0.50
C GLY A 61 17.39 15.51 0.23
N LEU A 62 17.17 14.19 0.14
CA LEU A 62 17.99 13.22 0.86
C LEU A 62 19.42 13.15 0.28
N PRO A 63 20.48 13.17 1.11
CA PRO A 63 21.85 13.01 0.65
C PRO A 63 22.08 11.59 0.07
N PRO A 64 23.06 11.42 -0.82
CA PRO A 64 23.24 10.17 -1.57
C PRO A 64 23.49 8.95 -0.67
N ASN A 65 24.18 9.14 0.47
CA ASN A 65 24.34 8.13 1.52
C ASN A 65 23.00 7.58 2.04
N LYS A 66 22.02 8.46 2.27
CA LYS A 66 20.68 8.09 2.76
C LYS A 66 19.84 7.45 1.66
N VAL A 67 19.99 7.91 0.41
CA VAL A 67 19.32 7.29 -0.75
C VAL A 67 19.80 5.85 -0.93
N SER A 68 21.11 5.62 -0.98
CA SER A 68 21.67 4.27 -1.17
C SER A 68 21.24 3.29 -0.07
N THR A 69 21.25 3.74 1.20
CA THR A 69 20.78 2.91 2.31
C THR A 69 19.28 2.64 2.26
N PHE A 70 18.46 3.63 1.92
CA PHE A 70 17.01 3.46 1.80
C PHE A 70 16.66 2.44 0.72
N PHE A 71 17.25 2.56 -0.47
CA PHE A 71 17.07 1.60 -1.56
C PHE A 71 17.54 0.19 -1.17
N SER A 72 18.63 0.10 -0.41
CA SER A 72 19.11 -1.19 0.08
C SER A 72 18.15 -1.85 1.06
N ILE A 73 17.56 -1.08 1.99
CA ILE A 73 16.52 -1.56 2.90
C ILE A 73 15.30 -2.05 2.12
N LEU A 74 14.81 -1.26 1.16
CA LEU A 74 13.67 -1.62 0.33
C LEU A 74 13.93 -2.91 -0.45
N LYS A 75 15.11 -3.05 -1.05
CA LYS A 75 15.48 -4.24 -1.82
C LYS A 75 15.53 -5.48 -0.93
N GLU A 76 16.09 -5.40 0.28
CA GLU A 76 16.10 -6.51 1.23
C GLU A 76 14.69 -6.95 1.63
N VAL A 77 13.81 -6.00 1.95
CA VAL A 77 12.40 -6.27 2.29
C VAL A 77 11.67 -6.93 1.12
N ILE A 78 11.79 -6.36 -0.08
CA ILE A 78 11.16 -6.90 -1.29
C ILE A 78 11.72 -8.28 -1.61
N THR A 79 13.03 -8.48 -1.55
CA THR A 79 13.67 -9.78 -1.82
C THR A 79 13.22 -10.83 -0.80
N TYR A 80 13.10 -10.45 0.47
CA TYR A 80 12.56 -11.31 1.51
C TYR A 80 11.12 -11.72 1.23
N ASP A 81 10.29 -10.76 0.80
CA ASP A 81 8.90 -11.01 0.45
C ASP A 81 8.71 -11.80 -0.85
N THR A 82 9.56 -11.63 -1.85
CA THR A 82 9.48 -12.42 -3.10
C THR A 82 10.01 -13.84 -2.94
N THR A 83 11.03 -14.03 -2.10
CA THR A 83 11.62 -15.35 -1.83
C THR A 83 10.71 -16.19 -0.94
N THR A 84 10.01 -15.56 -0.01
CA THR A 84 9.12 -16.27 0.93
C THR A 84 7.84 -16.72 0.21
N PRO A 85 7.54 -18.04 0.15
CA PRO A 85 6.36 -18.54 -0.53
C PRO A 85 5.07 -18.01 0.11
N TYR A 86 4.04 -17.82 -0.71
CA TYR A 86 2.72 -17.45 -0.23
C TYR A 86 2.16 -18.58 0.64
N SER A 87 2.02 -18.31 1.94
CA SER A 87 1.39 -19.19 2.91
C SER A 87 0.28 -18.43 3.61
N PRO A 88 -0.90 -19.04 3.87
CA PRO A 88 -1.96 -18.40 4.66
C PRO A 88 -1.48 -18.00 6.06
N HIS A 89 -0.40 -18.60 6.55
CA HIS A 89 0.22 -18.28 7.85
C HIS A 89 1.41 -17.31 7.75
N TYR A 90 1.65 -16.66 6.60
CA TYR A 90 2.69 -15.64 6.49
C TYR A 90 2.07 -14.23 6.61
N PRO A 91 2.09 -13.63 7.82
CA PRO A 91 1.50 -12.33 8.02
C PRO A 91 2.40 -11.22 7.49
N LEU A 92 1.75 -10.18 6.94
CA LEU A 92 2.34 -8.86 6.65
C LEU A 92 3.22 -8.35 7.80
N SER A 93 2.83 -8.65 9.05
CA SER A 93 3.56 -8.28 10.27
C SER A 93 5.03 -8.73 10.27
N LYS A 94 5.38 -9.87 9.65
CA LYS A 94 6.78 -10.33 9.59
C LYS A 94 7.62 -9.49 8.64
N SER A 95 7.07 -9.13 7.49
CA SER A 95 7.72 -8.22 6.54
C SER A 95 7.92 -6.84 7.17
N PHE A 96 6.88 -6.32 7.84
CA PHE A 96 6.95 -5.03 8.52
C PHE A 96 7.97 -5.04 9.67
N ALA A 97 8.01 -6.10 10.49
CA ALA A 97 9.00 -6.23 11.55
C ALA A 97 10.44 -6.27 11.01
N LEU A 98 10.65 -6.90 9.85
CA LEU A 98 11.95 -6.89 9.18
C LEU A 98 12.32 -5.47 8.74
N PHE A 99 11.41 -4.76 8.07
CA PHE A 99 11.63 -3.37 7.66
C PHE A 99 11.93 -2.46 8.86
N GLU A 100 11.13 -2.55 9.92
CA GLU A 100 11.31 -1.80 11.16
C GLU A 100 12.68 -2.07 11.79
N SER A 101 13.09 -3.34 11.85
CA SER A 101 14.40 -3.73 12.39
C SER A 101 15.58 -3.15 11.59
N LEU A 102 15.47 -3.15 10.25
CA LEU A 102 16.47 -2.56 9.37
C LEU A 102 16.52 -1.05 9.52
N LEU A 103 15.35 -0.40 9.53
CA LEU A 103 15.24 1.05 9.67
C LEU A 103 15.83 1.51 11.01
N PHE A 104 15.51 0.86 12.12
CA PHE A 104 16.07 1.20 13.43
C PHE A 104 17.57 1.01 13.50
N ARG A 105 18.11 -0.03 12.84
CA ARG A 105 19.56 -0.27 12.81
C ARG A 105 20.34 0.83 12.09
N HIS A 106 19.70 1.54 11.15
CA HIS A 106 20.28 2.66 10.43
C HIS A 106 19.88 4.04 11.01
N SER A 107 19.11 4.06 12.09
CA SER A 107 18.60 5.30 12.72
C SER A 107 19.14 5.55 14.13
N VAL A 108 19.76 4.56 14.75
CA VAL A 108 20.33 4.68 16.10
C VAL A 108 21.83 4.44 16.04
N SER A 109 22.61 5.29 16.71
CA SER A 109 24.05 5.06 16.89
C SER A 109 24.29 4.15 18.09
N ARG A 110 24.57 2.88 17.85
CA ARG A 110 25.19 1.97 18.84
C ARG A 110 26.24 1.12 18.13
N PRO A 111 27.51 1.57 18.06
CA PRO A 111 28.62 0.72 17.64
C PRO A 111 28.67 -0.53 18.53
N PRO A 112 28.93 -1.76 18.03
CA PRO A 112 29.28 -2.17 16.65
C PRO A 112 28.09 -2.54 15.75
N HIS A 113 26.85 -2.44 16.24
CA HIS A 113 25.68 -3.06 15.59
C HIS A 113 24.85 -2.13 14.71
N SER A 114 24.94 -0.81 14.91
CA SER A 114 24.05 0.17 14.28
C SER A 114 24.77 1.48 13.97
N THR A 115 24.38 2.11 12.86
CA THR A 115 24.99 3.35 12.34
C THR A 115 23.90 4.41 12.23
N LEU A 116 24.20 5.65 12.62
CA LEU A 116 23.29 6.78 12.47
C LEU A 116 23.36 7.35 11.04
N VAL A 117 22.64 6.73 10.11
CA VAL A 117 22.50 7.24 8.73
C VAL A 117 21.28 8.14 8.60
N PHE A 118 20.17 7.76 9.23
CA PHE A 118 18.92 8.51 9.20
C PHE A 118 18.72 9.37 10.44
N ASN A 119 18.19 10.58 10.24
CA ASN A 119 17.71 11.41 11.33
C ASN A 119 16.27 11.02 11.70
N ARG A 120 15.83 11.37 12.91
CA ARG A 120 14.45 11.09 13.37
C ARG A 120 13.37 11.62 12.41
N SER A 121 13.59 12.80 11.82
CA SER A 121 12.70 13.39 10.81
C SER A 121 12.56 12.52 9.57
N ASP A 122 13.69 11.96 9.11
CA ASP A 122 13.75 11.19 7.86
C ASP A 122 13.08 9.83 8.05
N VAL A 123 13.25 9.23 9.24
CA VAL A 123 12.62 7.96 9.62
C VAL A 123 11.10 8.05 9.53
N GLN A 124 10.50 9.13 10.05
CA GLN A 124 9.05 9.32 10.00
C GLN A 124 8.55 9.41 8.55
N LYS A 125 9.24 10.19 7.72
CA LYS A 125 8.90 10.36 6.30
C LYS A 125 9.04 9.05 5.52
N ILE A 126 10.14 8.32 5.75
CA ILE A 126 10.40 7.02 5.13
C ILE A 126 9.32 6.01 5.53
N LEU A 127 8.99 5.94 6.82
CA LEU A 127 7.97 5.03 7.33
C LEU A 127 6.60 5.32 6.72
N GLN A 128 6.21 6.59 6.64
CA GLN A 128 4.96 7.00 6.00
C GLN A 128 4.94 6.63 4.51
N PHE A 129 5.98 7.00 3.77
CA PHE A 129 6.11 6.67 2.35
C PHE A 129 6.04 5.15 2.09
N THR A 130 6.78 4.34 2.85
CA THR A 130 6.78 2.88 2.67
C THR A 130 5.42 2.28 3.04
N THR A 131 4.76 2.76 4.08
CA THR A 131 3.43 2.27 4.47
C THR A 131 2.40 2.57 3.38
N ASP A 132 2.42 3.80 2.87
CA ASP A 132 1.46 4.26 1.86
C ASP A 132 1.69 3.60 0.51
N GLN A 133 2.91 3.56 0.00
CA GLN A 133 3.19 3.07 -1.35
C GLN A 133 3.41 1.56 -1.42
N TYR A 134 4.18 1.00 -0.48
CA TYR A 134 4.54 -0.42 -0.51
C TYR A 134 3.53 -1.28 0.23
N TYR A 135 3.29 -1.02 1.51
CA TYR A 135 2.51 -1.95 2.33
C TYR A 135 1.02 -1.97 2.00
N ARG A 136 0.46 -0.84 1.55
CA ARG A 136 -0.90 -0.80 0.96
C ARG A 136 -1.04 -1.76 -0.24
N LEU A 137 0.00 -1.86 -1.06
CA LEU A 137 0.04 -2.68 -2.28
C LEU A 137 0.77 -4.01 -2.08
N TRP A 138 1.10 -4.38 -0.85
CA TRP A 138 1.94 -5.54 -0.54
C TRP A 138 1.41 -6.84 -1.17
N ARG A 139 0.08 -7.04 -1.14
CA ARG A 139 -0.56 -8.22 -1.75
C ARG A 139 -0.32 -8.29 -3.27
N VAL A 140 -0.36 -7.15 -3.95
CA VAL A 140 -0.13 -7.07 -5.40
C VAL A 140 1.31 -7.42 -5.72
N PHE A 141 2.28 -6.83 -5.01
CA PHE A 141 3.70 -7.18 -5.16
C PHE A 141 3.95 -8.65 -4.88
N LYS A 142 3.34 -9.20 -3.83
CA LYS A 142 3.48 -10.62 -3.47
C LYS A 142 2.97 -11.53 -4.59
N VAL A 143 1.81 -11.25 -5.18
CA VAL A 143 1.24 -12.07 -6.26
C VAL A 143 2.00 -11.90 -7.58
N ALA A 144 2.41 -10.67 -7.92
CA ALA A 144 3.09 -10.38 -9.17
C ALA A 144 4.53 -10.91 -9.20
N CYS A 145 5.27 -10.75 -8.09
CA CYS A 145 6.70 -11.04 -8.04
C CYS A 145 7.03 -12.42 -7.46
N CYS A 146 6.10 -13.08 -6.76
CA CYS A 146 6.33 -14.44 -6.29
C CYS A 146 6.19 -15.42 -7.47
N PRO A 147 7.21 -16.23 -7.78
CA PRO A 147 7.06 -17.30 -8.76
C PRO A 147 5.95 -18.24 -8.28
N LYS A 148 4.93 -18.49 -9.11
CA LYS A 148 3.81 -19.38 -8.82
C LYS A 148 4.31 -20.82 -8.62
N ARG A 149 4.85 -21.14 -7.45
CA ARG A 149 5.05 -22.53 -7.04
C ARG A 149 3.71 -23.01 -6.50
N GLN A 150 2.79 -23.37 -7.41
CA GLN A 150 1.66 -24.23 -7.05
C GLN A 150 2.22 -25.60 -6.68
N ILE A 151 2.73 -25.73 -5.45
CA ILE A 151 2.92 -27.05 -4.85
C ILE A 151 1.53 -27.44 -4.35
N MET A 152 0.68 -27.87 -5.27
CA MET A 152 -0.53 -28.59 -4.89
C MET A 152 -0.07 -29.89 -4.23
N LYS A 153 -0.05 -29.91 -2.89
CA LYS A 153 0.04 -31.17 -2.15
C LYS A 153 -1.31 -31.85 -2.29
N LEU A 154 -1.48 -32.61 -3.36
CA LEU A 154 -2.60 -33.56 -3.50
C LEU A 154 -2.51 -34.54 -2.32
N LYS A 155 -3.28 -34.27 -1.28
CA LYS A 155 -3.54 -35.27 -0.23
C LYS A 155 -4.61 -36.19 -0.80
N GLN A 156 -4.19 -37.30 -1.41
CA GLN A 156 -5.10 -38.38 -1.73
C GLN A 156 -5.57 -38.97 -0.39
N VAL A 157 -6.79 -38.63 0.00
CA VAL A 157 -7.49 -39.28 1.11
C VAL A 157 -8.13 -40.54 0.53
N GLY A 158 -7.92 -41.69 1.16
CA GLY A 158 -8.63 -42.91 0.77
C GLY A 158 -10.13 -42.69 0.83
N SER A 159 -10.91 -43.35 -0.04
CA SER A 159 -12.37 -43.17 -0.11
C SER A 159 -13.11 -43.44 1.21
N CYS A 160 -12.45 -44.02 2.21
CA CYS A 160 -13.01 -44.37 3.51
C CYS A 160 -12.44 -43.56 4.68
N ASP A 161 -11.47 -42.66 4.46
CA ASP A 161 -10.85 -41.83 5.52
C ASP A 161 -11.49 -40.42 5.58
N VAL A 162 -12.77 -40.29 5.22
CA VAL A 162 -13.56 -39.10 5.53
C VAL A 162 -14.13 -39.29 6.93
N GLU A 163 -13.26 -39.19 7.95
CA GLU A 163 -13.74 -39.00 9.31
C GLU A 163 -14.48 -37.66 9.35
N GLY A 164 -15.81 -37.74 9.41
CA GLY A 164 -16.75 -36.69 9.74
C GLY A 164 -16.53 -35.37 8.99
N THR A 165 -17.32 -35.10 7.96
CA THR A 165 -17.60 -33.70 7.65
C THR A 165 -18.18 -33.08 8.92
N GLU A 166 -17.40 -32.26 9.62
CA GLU A 166 -17.96 -31.29 10.55
C GLU A 166 -18.91 -30.45 9.70
N TYR A 167 -20.20 -30.81 9.78
CA TYR A 167 -21.25 -29.93 9.35
C TYR A 167 -20.96 -28.62 10.06
N TYR A 168 -20.65 -27.56 9.30
CA TYR A 168 -20.87 -26.22 9.80
C TYR A 168 -22.33 -26.20 10.24
N SER A 169 -22.58 -26.30 11.55
CA SER A 169 -23.87 -25.95 12.11
C SER A 169 -24.09 -24.52 11.64
N ARG A 170 -25.06 -24.34 10.74
CA ARG A 170 -25.52 -23.01 10.34
C ARG A 170 -25.57 -22.17 11.62
N VAL A 171 -25.01 -20.97 11.55
CA VAL A 171 -25.09 -19.99 12.63
C VAL A 171 -26.56 -19.56 12.76
N ASN A 172 -27.40 -20.46 13.28
CA ASN A 172 -28.71 -20.16 13.83
C ASN A 172 -28.50 -19.86 15.31
N ARG A 173 -27.56 -18.96 15.61
CA ARG A 173 -27.42 -18.36 16.93
C ARG A 173 -28.17 -17.04 16.89
N GLY A 174 -29.50 -17.14 16.79
CA GLY A 174 -30.36 -15.95 16.72
C GLY A 174 -31.86 -16.19 16.69
N LEU A 175 -32.38 -17.41 16.63
CA LEU A 175 -33.83 -17.64 16.51
C LEU A 175 -34.44 -18.56 17.59
N ASP A 176 -33.77 -18.74 18.72
CA ASP A 176 -34.37 -19.40 19.88
C ASP A 176 -34.42 -18.41 21.05
N LYS A 177 -35.37 -17.46 20.95
CA LYS A 177 -35.98 -16.61 22.00
C LYS A 177 -36.29 -15.21 21.45
N ALA A 178 -37.30 -15.14 20.59
CA ALA A 178 -38.15 -13.96 20.52
C ALA A 178 -39.57 -14.51 20.50
N GLU A 179 -40.35 -14.07 21.47
CA GLU A 179 -41.75 -14.40 21.66
C GLU A 179 -42.54 -14.06 20.40
N GLU A 180 -43.53 -14.88 20.06
CA GLU A 180 -44.46 -14.63 18.95
C GLU A 180 -45.25 -13.34 19.24
N GLU A 181 -44.79 -12.22 18.69
CA GLU A 181 -45.64 -11.07 18.44
C GLU A 181 -46.03 -11.07 16.96
N ASP A 182 -47.34 -11.19 16.70
CA ASP A 182 -47.92 -11.16 15.37
C ASP A 182 -47.59 -9.83 14.67
N ILE A 183 -46.63 -9.86 13.74
CA ILE A 183 -46.38 -8.73 12.84
C ILE A 183 -47.46 -8.78 11.74
N VAL A 184 -48.52 -8.00 11.93
CA VAL A 184 -49.49 -7.71 10.87
C VAL A 184 -48.79 -6.87 9.80
N VAL A 185 -48.46 -7.50 8.67
CA VAL A 185 -47.94 -6.81 7.50
C VAL A 185 -49.10 -6.13 6.78
N THR A 186 -49.33 -4.84 7.07
CA THR A 186 -50.17 -3.98 6.24
C THR A 186 -49.40 -3.61 4.98
N PHE A 187 -49.88 -4.07 3.82
CA PHE A 187 -49.40 -3.60 2.53
C PHE A 187 -49.96 -2.19 2.25
N PRO A 188 -49.14 -1.18 1.96
CA PRO A 188 -49.64 0.10 1.47
C PRO A 188 -50.15 -0.06 0.02
N GLU A 189 -51.31 0.53 -0.24
CA GLU A 189 -51.93 0.58 -1.59
C GLU A 189 -51.08 1.41 -2.56
N PRO A 190 -51.10 1.09 -3.86
CA PRO A 190 -50.30 1.79 -4.86
C PRO A 190 -50.81 3.23 -5.04
N VAL A 191 -49.90 4.19 -4.88
CA VAL A 191 -50.13 5.61 -5.15
C VAL A 191 -50.10 5.84 -6.66
N GLU A 192 -51.16 6.43 -7.20
CA GLU A 192 -51.28 6.84 -8.61
C GLU A 192 -50.29 7.98 -8.92
N GLU A 193 -49.65 7.92 -10.08
CA GLU A 193 -48.69 8.91 -10.58
C GLU A 193 -49.44 10.20 -10.95
N GLU A 194 -49.16 11.32 -10.26
CA GLU A 194 -49.59 12.66 -10.67
C GLU A 194 -48.49 13.33 -11.51
N GLU A 195 -48.91 13.92 -12.62
CA GLU A 195 -48.10 14.52 -13.69
C GLU A 195 -47.35 15.78 -13.18
N GLU A 196 -46.06 15.90 -13.53
CA GLU A 196 -45.24 17.09 -13.26
C GLU A 196 -45.68 18.26 -14.18
N GLU A 197 -46.25 19.33 -13.59
CA GLU A 197 -46.40 20.62 -14.27
C GLU A 197 -45.09 21.42 -14.17
N GLU A 198 -44.56 21.85 -15.32
CA GLU A 198 -43.41 22.75 -15.46
C GLU A 198 -43.79 24.17 -15.01
N GLU A 199 -43.08 24.75 -14.03
CA GLU A 199 -43.10 26.19 -13.74
C GLU A 199 -41.74 26.83 -14.07
N GLU A 200 -41.80 27.87 -14.91
CA GLU A 200 -40.70 28.65 -15.46
C GLU A 200 -39.98 29.49 -14.38
N GLU A 201 -38.64 29.50 -14.40
CA GLU A 201 -37.81 30.39 -13.58
C GLU A 201 -37.82 31.82 -14.15
N GLU A 202 -38.45 32.78 -13.45
CA GLU A 202 -38.24 34.22 -13.67
C GLU A 202 -37.00 34.71 -12.90
N GLU A 203 -36.05 35.31 -13.62
CA GLU A 203 -34.86 36.00 -13.07
C GLU A 203 -35.26 37.23 -12.24
N VAL A 204 -34.84 37.27 -10.97
CA VAL A 204 -34.92 38.48 -10.13
C VAL A 204 -33.52 39.10 -9.95
N VAL A 205 -33.37 40.30 -10.50
CA VAL A 205 -32.20 41.20 -10.41
C VAL A 205 -32.05 41.75 -8.97
N PRO A 206 -30.84 41.83 -8.38
CA PRO A 206 -30.65 42.37 -7.04
C PRO A 206 -30.73 43.90 -7.04
N GLY A 207 -31.54 44.45 -6.13
CA GLY A 207 -31.74 45.89 -5.93
C GLY A 207 -30.58 46.56 -5.20
N GLU A 208 -30.21 47.74 -5.71
CA GLU A 208 -29.41 48.77 -5.02
C GLU A 208 -30.32 49.54 -4.05
N GLU A 209 -29.89 49.67 -2.79
CA GLU A 209 -30.52 50.50 -1.76
C GLU A 209 -30.05 51.95 -1.90
N ASP A 210 -30.89 52.82 -2.47
CA ASP A 210 -30.82 54.27 -2.27
C ASP A 210 -31.88 54.69 -1.25
N GLY A 211 -31.43 55.04 -0.05
CA GLY A 211 -32.24 55.66 0.99
C GLY A 211 -31.97 57.17 1.05
N GLU A 212 -32.80 57.95 0.35
CA GLU A 212 -33.01 59.37 0.62
C GLU A 212 -34.39 59.55 1.28
N GLU A 213 -34.42 59.95 2.55
CA GLU A 213 -35.57 60.65 3.14
C GLU A 213 -35.07 61.99 3.69
N GLU A 214 -35.37 63.06 2.95
CA GLU A 214 -35.35 64.45 3.42
C GLU A 214 -36.64 64.79 4.18
N ALA A 215 -36.50 65.75 5.10
CA ALA A 215 -37.49 66.73 5.55
C ALA A 215 -38.56 66.30 6.59
N LEU A 216 -38.32 66.69 7.86
CA LEU A 216 -38.97 67.85 8.52
C LEU A 216 -38.33 68.17 9.88
#